data_AF-A0AAV7KQQ2-F1
#
_entry.id   AF-A0AAV7KQQ2-F1
#
_cell.length_a   1.000
_cell.length_b   1.000
_cell.length_c   1.000
_cell.angle_alpha   90.00
_cell.angle_beta   90.00
_cell.angle_gamma   90.00
#
_symmetry.space_group_name_H-M   'P 1'
#
loop_
_entity.id
_entity.type
_entity.pdbx_description
1 polymer ?
#
loop_
_entity_poly.entity_id
_entity_poly.type
_entity_poly.pdbx_seq_one_letter_code
_entity_poly.pdbx_strand_id
1 'polypeptide(L)'
;MQLCGFWAEMQLCGFWEEMQLRGFWEEMQLCGFWAEMQLCGFWAELQLRGSWEEMQLCGSWAELRLCGFWAELRLRGSWEEMQLRGFWEEMQLCGFWAEMQLRGFWAEFQIRGSWAELQLRGSWTELQLRGF
;
A
#
# COMPACT_ATOMS: atom_id res chain seq x y z
N MET A 1 -0.60 11.21 15.18
CA MET A 1 0.60 10.72 15.94
C MET A 1 1.79 10.60 14.99
N GLN A 2 3.02 10.90 15.44
CA GLN A 2 4.23 10.76 14.60
C GLN A 2 5.27 9.86 15.28
N LEU A 3 5.80 8.87 14.56
CA LEU A 3 6.93 8.06 15.00
C LEU A 3 8.05 8.08 13.95
N CYS A 4 9.29 8.22 14.43
CA CYS A 4 10.49 8.23 13.61
C CYS A 4 11.54 7.30 14.23
N GLY A 5 12.14 6.40 13.45
CA GLY A 5 13.24 5.56 13.98
C GLY A 5 13.51 4.28 13.21
N PHE A 6 14.30 3.42 13.85
CA PHE A 6 14.49 2.03 13.45
C PHE A 6 13.73 1.15 14.42
N TRP A 7 13.04 0.15 13.90
CA TRP A 7 12.22 -0.73 14.71
C TRP A 7 12.20 -2.13 14.13
N ALA A 8 12.24 -3.15 14.99
CA ALA A 8 12.11 -4.52 14.54
C ALA A 8 10.65 -4.84 14.21
N GLU A 9 9.73 -4.63 15.15
CA GLU A 9 8.34 -5.03 14.99
C GLU A 9 7.37 -3.96 15.55
N MET A 10 6.24 -3.74 14.87
CA MET A 10 5.11 -3.00 15.43
C MET A 10 3.77 -3.53 14.94
N GLN A 11 2.82 -3.58 15.87
CA GLN A 11 1.43 -3.95 15.61
C GLN A 11 0.51 -2.88 16.18
N LEU A 12 -0.38 -2.32 15.37
CA LEU A 12 -1.42 -1.40 15.85
C LEU A 12 -2.80 -1.85 15.36
N CYS A 13 -3.76 -1.86 16.27
CA CYS A 13 -5.15 -2.22 16.02
C CYS A 13 -6.07 -1.12 16.55
N GLY A 14 -7.09 -0.71 15.79
CA GLY A 14 -8.13 0.18 16.30
C GLY A 14 -8.66 1.19 15.29
N PHE A 15 -9.12 2.33 15.82
CA PHE A 15 -9.54 3.48 15.04
C PHE A 15 -8.51 4.60 15.24
N TRP A 16 -8.03 5.17 14.14
CA TRP A 16 -7.03 6.22 14.15
C TRP A 16 -7.42 7.33 13.17
N GLU A 17 -7.37 8.58 13.64
CA GLU A 17 -7.64 9.74 12.80
C GLU A 17 -6.42 10.07 11.93
N GLU A 18 -5.26 10.32 12.54
CA GLU A 18 -4.06 10.73 11.80
C GLU A 18 -2.81 10.04 12.34
N MET A 19 -2.02 9.44 11.45
CA MET A 19 -0.73 8.86 11.82
C MET A 19 0.34 8.97 10.72
N GLN A 20 1.57 9.27 11.16
CA GLN A 20 2.73 9.44 10.29
C GLN A 20 3.90 8.62 10.83
N LEU A 21 4.48 7.75 10.00
CA LEU A 21 5.62 6.93 10.37
C LEU A 21 6.77 7.12 9.40
N ARG A 22 7.96 7.30 9.94
CA ARG A 22 9.17 7.46 9.14
C ARG A 22 10.32 6.60 9.66
N GLY A 23 11.03 5.95 8.75
CA GLY A 23 12.29 5.27 9.08
C GLY A 23 12.40 3.87 8.53
N PHE A 24 13.07 2.99 9.28
CA PHE A 24 13.33 1.62 8.87
C PHE A 24 12.58 0.65 9.79
N TRP A 25 12.02 -0.38 9.19
CA TRP A 25 11.27 -1.39 9.90
C TRP A 25 11.47 -2.77 9.30
N GLU A 26 11.62 -3.78 10.16
CA GLU A 26 11.63 -5.16 9.69
C GLU A 26 10.19 -5.62 9.44
N GLU A 27 9.31 -5.54 10.44
CA GLU A 27 7.92 -6.00 10.32
C GLU A 27 6.92 -4.99 10.87
N MET A 28 5.81 -4.81 10.15
CA MET A 28 4.68 -4.04 10.66
C MET A 28 3.32 -4.52 10.20
N GLN A 29 2.40 -4.52 11.15
CA GLN A 29 1.01 -4.93 10.95
C GLN A 29 0.05 -3.86 11.45
N LEU A 30 -0.85 -3.38 10.58
CA LEU A 30 -1.95 -2.50 10.97
C LEU A 30 -3.30 -3.11 10.69
N CYS A 31 -4.20 -2.94 11.65
CA CYS A 31 -5.54 -3.46 11.63
C CYS A 31 -6.54 -2.38 12.05
N GLY A 32 -7.64 -2.23 11.32
CA GLY A 32 -8.80 -1.46 11.76
C GLY A 32 -9.20 -0.35 10.80
N PHE A 33 -9.62 0.78 11.36
CA PHE A 33 -10.08 1.94 10.59
C PHE A 33 -9.10 3.09 10.73
N TRP A 34 -8.72 3.69 9.61
CA TRP A 34 -7.74 4.77 9.55
C TRP A 34 -8.26 5.85 8.61
N ALA A 35 -8.38 7.08 9.12
CA ALA A 35 -8.76 8.21 8.26
C ALA A 35 -7.55 8.66 7.42
N GLU A 36 -6.44 9.03 8.06
CA GLU A 36 -5.23 9.48 7.35
C GLU A 36 -3.96 8.76 7.82
N MET A 37 -3.22 8.21 6.86
CA MET A 37 -1.95 7.54 7.13
C MET A 37 -0.85 7.90 6.13
N GLN A 38 0.34 8.21 6.64
CA GLN A 38 1.54 8.40 5.83
C GLN A 38 2.68 7.51 6.33
N LEU A 39 3.22 6.64 5.47
CA LEU A 39 4.46 5.91 5.75
C LEU A 39 5.55 6.32 4.77
N CYS A 40 6.72 6.66 5.32
CA CYS A 40 7.91 6.95 4.53
C CYS A 40 9.14 6.16 5.01
N GLY A 41 9.80 5.41 4.13
CA GLY A 41 11.10 4.81 4.46
C GLY A 41 11.29 3.42 3.88
N PHE A 42 11.98 2.55 4.63
CA PHE A 42 12.32 1.21 4.18
C PHE A 42 11.66 0.17 5.09
N TRP A 43 11.04 -0.84 4.49
CA TRP A 43 10.32 -1.89 5.20
C TRP A 43 10.69 -3.26 4.65
N ALA A 44 10.97 -4.25 5.49
CA ALA A 44 11.04 -5.62 4.97
C ALA A 44 9.63 -6.14 4.71
N GLU A 45 8.73 -6.08 5.70
CA GLU A 45 7.34 -6.53 5.56
C GLU A 45 6.34 -5.50 6.11
N LEU A 46 5.33 -5.18 5.31
CA LEU A 46 4.21 -4.34 5.72
C LEU A 46 2.87 -5.01 5.38
N GLN A 47 2.05 -5.25 6.41
CA GLN A 47 0.70 -5.78 6.28
C GLN A 47 -0.34 -4.79 6.79
N LEU A 48 -1.28 -4.40 5.93
CA LEU A 48 -2.38 -3.50 6.30
C LEU A 48 -3.73 -4.17 6.05
N ARG A 49 -4.59 -4.19 7.07
CA ARG A 49 -5.92 -4.76 7.00
C ARG A 49 -6.99 -3.82 7.56
N GLY A 50 -8.06 -3.61 6.79
CA GLY A 50 -9.25 -2.91 7.28
C GLY A 50 -9.76 -1.86 6.32
N SER A 51 -10.18 -0.71 6.85
CA SER A 51 -10.79 0.39 6.10
C SER A 51 -9.93 1.64 6.20
N TRP A 52 -9.61 2.23 5.06
CA TRP A 52 -8.70 3.36 4.96
C TRP A 52 -9.33 4.44 4.10
N GLU A 53 -9.41 5.67 4.61
CA GLU A 53 -9.89 6.80 3.82
C GLU A 53 -8.77 7.34 2.93
N GLU A 54 -7.65 7.75 3.52
CA GLU A 54 -6.49 8.26 2.79
C GLU A 54 -5.19 7.60 3.26
N MET A 55 -4.44 7.06 2.30
CA MET A 55 -3.14 6.47 2.58
C MET A 55 -2.08 6.86 1.56
N GLN A 56 -0.92 7.27 2.06
CA GLN A 56 0.27 7.56 1.26
C GLN A 56 1.45 6.72 1.73
N LEU A 57 2.06 5.99 0.79
CA LEU A 57 3.27 5.20 1.02
C LEU A 57 4.40 5.69 0.11
N CYS A 58 5.54 6.06 0.69
CA CYS A 58 6.74 6.46 -0.06
C CYS A 58 8.01 5.73 0.40
N GLY A 59 8.74 5.05 -0.50
CA GLY A 59 9.99 4.40 -0.14
C GLY A 59 10.27 3.06 -0.82
N SER A 60 10.81 2.10 -0.05
CA SER A 60 11.18 0.78 -0.56
C SER A 60 10.68 -0.32 0.38
N TRP A 61 10.16 -1.39 -0.20
CA TRP A 61 9.63 -2.53 0.53
C TRP A 61 10.13 -3.83 -0.09
N ALA A 62 10.43 -4.84 0.73
CA ALA A 62 10.53 -6.19 0.18
C ALA A 62 9.11 -6.72 -0.08
N GLU A 63 8.24 -6.71 0.94
CA GLU A 63 6.87 -7.19 0.82
C GLU A 63 5.82 -6.18 1.29
N LEU A 64 4.78 -5.96 0.47
CA LEU A 64 3.57 -5.21 0.82
C LEU A 64 2.31 -6.05 0.63
N ARG A 65 1.53 -6.21 1.71
CA ARG A 65 0.21 -6.85 1.67
C ARG A 65 -0.88 -5.90 2.14
N LEU A 66 -1.81 -5.54 1.26
CA LEU A 66 -2.97 -4.70 1.60
C LEU A 66 -4.27 -5.48 1.43
N CYS A 67 -5.13 -5.46 2.46
CA CYS A 67 -6.41 -6.15 2.46
C CYS A 67 -7.54 -5.29 3.03
N GLY A 68 -8.57 -4.98 2.24
CA GLY A 68 -9.79 -4.37 2.76
C GLY A 68 -10.43 -3.33 1.85
N PHE A 69 -10.93 -2.25 2.44
CA PHE A 69 -11.57 -1.14 1.72
C PHE A 69 -10.66 0.09 1.77
N TRP A 70 -10.49 0.73 0.62
CA TRP A 70 -9.61 1.88 0.47
C TRP A 70 -10.30 2.93 -0.40
N ALA A 71 -10.51 4.13 0.14
CA ALA A 71 -11.05 5.22 -0.65
C ALA A 71 -9.94 5.84 -1.51
N GLU A 72 -8.81 6.22 -0.93
CA GLU A 72 -7.67 6.75 -1.67
C GLU A 72 -6.34 6.12 -1.25
N LEU A 73 -5.62 5.54 -2.21
CA LEU A 73 -4.27 5.01 -2.00
C LEU A 73 -3.27 5.56 -3.02
N ARG A 74 -2.18 6.15 -2.52
CA ARG A 74 -1.04 6.57 -3.33
C ARG A 74 0.22 5.83 -2.89
N LEU A 75 0.80 5.03 -3.78
CA LEU A 75 2.09 4.36 -3.56
C LEU A 75 3.16 4.93 -4.49
N ARG A 76 4.31 5.29 -3.91
CA ARG A 76 5.50 5.68 -4.65
C ARG A 76 6.75 4.97 -4.14
N GLY A 77 7.47 4.25 -5.02
CA GLY A 77 8.62 3.50 -4.53
C GLY A 77 9.08 2.31 -5.35
N SER A 78 9.73 1.38 -4.65
CA SER A 78 10.16 0.08 -5.19
C SER A 78 9.67 -1.05 -4.29
N TRP A 79 9.16 -2.12 -4.88
CA TRP A 79 8.70 -3.32 -4.18
C TRP A 79 9.27 -4.57 -4.83
N GLU A 80 9.70 -5.54 -4.03
CA GLU A 80 9.94 -6.88 -4.58
C GLU A 80 8.59 -7.56 -4.83
N GLU A 81 7.74 -7.65 -3.81
CA GLU A 81 6.43 -8.27 -3.88
C GLU A 81 5.31 -7.34 -3.39
N MET A 82 4.22 -7.27 -4.16
CA MET A 82 3.02 -6.53 -3.78
C MET A 82 1.76 -7.36 -3.99
N GLN A 83 0.96 -7.50 -2.93
CA GLN A 83 -0.32 -8.20 -2.95
C GLN A 83 -1.44 -7.28 -2.45
N LEU A 84 -2.36 -6.94 -3.34
CA LEU A 84 -3.49 -6.07 -3.03
C LEU A 84 -4.80 -6.82 -3.20
N ARG A 85 -5.61 -6.82 -2.14
CA ARG A 85 -6.92 -7.47 -2.17
C ARG A 85 -8.01 -6.59 -1.56
N GLY A 86 -9.11 -6.39 -2.29
CA GLY A 86 -10.30 -5.79 -1.70
C GLY A 86 -11.08 -4.88 -2.64
N PHE A 87 -11.56 -3.78 -2.10
CA PHE A 87 -12.32 -2.77 -2.82
C PHE A 87 -11.58 -1.43 -2.76
N TRP A 88 -11.46 -0.79 -3.91
CA TRP A 88 -10.63 0.40 -4.10
C TRP A 88 -11.41 1.42 -4.91
N GLU A 89 -11.63 2.62 -4.36
CA GLU A 89 -12.21 3.73 -5.13
C GLU A 89 -11.13 4.35 -6.02
N GLU A 90 -10.08 4.92 -5.43
CA GLU A 90 -8.99 5.55 -6.16
C GLU A 90 -7.64 4.98 -5.78
N MET A 91 -6.87 4.56 -6.79
CA MET A 91 -5.51 4.07 -6.57
C MET A 91 -4.52 4.58 -7.62
N GLN A 92 -3.40 5.09 -7.12
CA GLN A 92 -2.26 5.55 -7.91
C GLN A 92 -0.97 4.84 -7.50
N LEU A 93 -0.33 4.20 -8.46
CA LEU A 93 0.93 3.50 -8.31
C LEU A 93 2.02 4.13 -9.18
N CYS A 94 3.15 4.48 -8.56
CA CYS A 94 4.31 5.03 -9.26
C CYS A 94 5.61 4.37 -8.78
N GLY A 95 6.28 3.57 -9.61
CA GLY A 95 7.43 2.83 -9.10
C GLY A 95 7.94 1.65 -9.91
N PHE A 96 8.62 0.75 -9.21
CA PHE A 96 9.16 -0.49 -9.73
C PHE A 96 8.67 -1.67 -8.89
N TRP A 97 8.30 -2.77 -9.55
CA TRP A 97 7.84 -3.99 -8.91
C TRP A 97 8.53 -5.20 -9.52
N ALA A 98 8.98 -6.18 -8.73
CA ALA A 98 9.30 -7.47 -9.32
C ALA A 98 7.99 -8.22 -9.60
N GLU A 99 7.15 -8.39 -8.57
CA GLU A 99 5.87 -9.09 -8.68
C GLU A 99 4.72 -8.27 -8.09
N MET A 100 3.61 -8.23 -8.82
CA MET A 100 2.38 -7.58 -8.37
C MET A 100 1.15 -8.45 -8.62
N GLN A 101 0.36 -8.65 -7.57
CA GLN A 101 -0.91 -9.37 -7.61
C GLN A 101 -2.05 -8.48 -7.12
N LEU A 102 -2.99 -8.19 -8.01
CA LEU A 102 -4.13 -7.31 -7.75
C LEU A 102 -5.42 -8.11 -7.84
N ARG A 103 -6.19 -8.16 -6.74
CA ARG A 103 -7.45 -8.88 -6.67
C ARG A 103 -8.60 -8.06 -6.08
N GLY A 104 -9.69 -7.91 -6.80
CA GLY A 104 -10.90 -7.30 -6.23
C GLY A 104 -11.67 -6.38 -7.16
N PHE A 105 -12.27 -5.35 -6.60
CA PHE A 105 -13.01 -4.33 -7.34
C PHE A 105 -12.26 -3.01 -7.27
N TRP A 106 -12.20 -2.31 -8.41
CA TRP A 106 -11.44 -1.09 -8.58
C TRP A 106 -12.28 -0.09 -9.38
N ALA A 107 -12.57 1.08 -8.81
CA ALA A 107 -13.23 2.13 -9.57
C ALA A 107 -12.20 2.83 -10.48
N GLU A 108 -11.17 3.45 -9.92
CA GLU A 108 -10.11 4.10 -10.67
C GLU A 108 -8.73 3.55 -10.27
N PHE A 109 -8.00 3.01 -11.25
CA PHE A 109 -6.65 2.52 -11.03
C PHE A 109 -5.68 3.03 -12.08
N GLN A 110 -4.60 3.64 -11.61
CA GLN A 110 -3.52 4.15 -12.43
C GLN A 110 -2.20 3.57 -11.96
N ILE A 111 -1.42 3.01 -12.88
CA ILE A 111 -0.04 2.57 -12.63
C ILE A 111 0.91 3.17 -13.66
N ARG A 112 2.02 3.70 -13.15
CA ARG A 112 3.15 4.20 -13.93
C ARG A 112 4.45 3.60 -13.40
N GLY A 113 5.18 2.85 -14.22
CA GLY A 113 6.39 2.20 -13.74
C GLY A 113 6.82 1.00 -14.56
N SER A 114 7.63 0.15 -13.96
CA SER A 114 8.03 -1.12 -14.57
C SER A 114 7.72 -2.28 -13.62
N TRP A 115 7.29 -3.40 -14.18
CA TRP A 115 7.00 -4.63 -13.46
C TRP A 115 7.52 -5.83 -14.24
N ALA A 116 8.06 -6.84 -13.55
CA ALA A 116 8.41 -8.10 -14.21
C ALA A 116 7.17 -8.98 -14.36
N GLU A 117 6.38 -9.12 -13.29
CA GLU A 117 5.13 -9.87 -13.29
C GLU A 117 3.96 -9.03 -12.74
N LEU A 118 2.86 -9.01 -13.49
CA LEU A 118 1.61 -8.35 -13.09
C LEU A 118 0.43 -9.27 -13.31
N GLN A 119 -0.26 -9.61 -12.22
CA GLN A 119 -1.47 -10.43 -12.23
C GLN A 119 -2.67 -9.59 -11.81
N LEU A 120 -3.65 -9.46 -12.71
CA LEU A 120 -4.88 -8.72 -12.47
C LEU A 120 -6.06 -9.70 -12.41
N ARG A 121 -6.78 -9.72 -11.28
CA ARG A 121 -7.96 -10.58 -11.11
C ARG A 121 -9.10 -9.84 -10.44
N GLY A 122 -10.05 -9.36 -11.22
CA GLY A 122 -11.13 -8.55 -10.67
C GLY A 122 -11.91 -7.79 -11.71
N SER A 123 -12.62 -6.77 -11.25
CA SER A 123 -13.41 -5.86 -12.07
C SER A 123 -12.85 -4.44 -11.94
N TRP A 124 -12.77 -3.73 -13.06
CA TRP A 124 -12.21 -2.38 -13.15
C TRP A 124 -13.21 -1.50 -13.88
N THR A 125 -13.57 -0.36 -13.30
CA THR A 125 -14.32 0.67 -14.03
C THR A 125 -13.37 1.44 -14.94
N GLU A 126 -12.24 1.89 -14.41
CA GLU A 126 -11.16 2.53 -15.16
C GLU A 126 -9.79 1.94 -14.78
N LEU A 127 -9.02 1.58 -15.81
CA LEU A 127 -7.68 0.98 -15.68
C LEU A 127 -6.71 1.66 -16.64
N GLN A 128 -5.69 2.33 -16.11
CA GLN A 128 -4.62 2.95 -16.87
C GLN A 128 -3.26 2.32 -16.52
N LEU A 129 -2.64 1.66 -17.50
CA LEU A 129 -1.31 1.06 -17.37
C LEU A 129 -0.29 1.85 -18.22
N ARG A 130 0.79 2.35 -17.60
CA ARG A 130 1.90 3.02 -18.29
C ARG A 130 3.24 2.41 -17.90
N GLY A 131 3.77 1.55 -18.78
CA GLY A 131 5.11 0.97 -18.68
C GLY A 131 6.22 1.95 -19.11
N PHE A 132 7.45 1.72 -18.64
CA PHE A 132 8.68 2.27 -19.23
C PHE A 132 9.45 1.20 -20.00
#